data_AF-A0A9J7ZV29-F1
#
_entry.id   AF-A0A9J7ZV29-F1
#
_cell.length_a   1.000
_cell.length_b   1.000
_cell.length_c   1.000
_cell.angle_alpha   90.00
_cell.angle_beta   90.00
_cell.angle_gamma   90.00
#
_symmetry.space_group_name_H-M   'P 1'
#
loop_
_entity.id
_entity.type
_entity.pdbx_description
1 polymer ?
#
loop_
_entity_poly.entity_id
_entity_poly.type
_entity_poly.pdbx_seq_one_letter_code
_entity_poly.pdbx_strand_id
1 'polypeptide(L)'
;MRTKMYSVSLLVFSTFLLHGASGVETDGVSVSVMEGDSVTLHTDVETNKQEKIHWYFNDTRIAQISGDLSYICTDVQCNEGTERFRDRLKLDNQTGSLTITNITDTGLYELQIIRGSNSPMIFYVTVHGVPAAEQDKMKRKSVKEGESVTLDPGEIRKPNDLG
;
A
#
# COMPACT_ATOMS: atom_id res chain seq x y z
N MET A 1 -81.52 14.67 -6.30
CA MET A 1 -80.37 15.42 -6.86
C MET A 1 -79.23 14.44 -7.09
N ARG A 2 -78.72 14.35 -8.33
CA ARG A 2 -77.51 13.59 -8.67
C ARG A 2 -76.32 14.54 -8.55
N THR A 3 -75.30 14.18 -7.81
CA THR A 3 -74.00 14.85 -7.86
C THR A 3 -72.96 13.79 -8.18
N LYS A 4 -72.41 13.85 -9.39
CA LYS A 4 -71.14 13.19 -9.72
C LYS A 4 -70.03 14.02 -9.11
N MET A 5 -69.02 13.40 -8.50
CA MET A 5 -67.71 14.03 -8.35
C MET A 5 -66.59 13.01 -8.49
N TYR A 6 -65.54 13.47 -9.15
CA TYR A 6 -64.53 12.74 -9.90
C TYR A 6 -63.36 12.30 -9.01
N SER A 7 -62.69 11.21 -9.41
CA SER A 7 -61.41 10.76 -8.85
C SER A 7 -60.29 11.72 -9.25
N VAL A 8 -59.54 12.25 -8.27
CA VAL A 8 -58.29 12.96 -8.50
C VAL A 8 -57.15 11.99 -8.22
N SER A 9 -56.53 11.46 -9.27
CA SER A 9 -55.31 10.65 -9.15
C SER A 9 -54.11 11.58 -9.13
N LEU A 10 -53.37 11.61 -8.02
CA LEU A 10 -52.12 12.37 -7.90
C LEU A 10 -50.98 11.50 -8.45
N LEU A 11 -50.47 11.82 -9.64
CA LEU A 11 -49.23 11.24 -10.17
C LEU A 11 -48.05 11.98 -9.56
N VAL A 12 -47.35 11.36 -8.60
CA VAL A 12 -46.11 11.91 -8.05
C VAL A 12 -44.97 11.54 -9.00
N PHE A 13 -44.54 12.49 -9.82
CA PHE A 13 -43.30 12.39 -10.60
C PHE A 13 -42.12 12.53 -9.63
N SER A 14 -41.68 11.40 -9.07
CA SER A 14 -40.45 11.36 -8.28
C SER A 14 -39.27 11.57 -9.22
N THR A 15 -38.77 12.80 -9.29
CA THR A 15 -37.52 13.10 -9.98
C THR A 15 -36.39 12.36 -9.28
N PHE A 16 -35.79 11.39 -9.96
CA PHE A 16 -34.54 10.76 -9.52
C PHE A 16 -33.48 11.86 -9.46
N LEU A 17 -33.15 12.30 -8.25
CA LEU A 17 -31.92 13.03 -7.99
C LEU A 17 -30.78 12.04 -8.26
N LEU A 18 -30.13 12.22 -9.41
CA LEU A 18 -28.78 11.73 -9.65
C LEU A 18 -27.93 12.27 -8.50
N HIS A 19 -27.68 11.42 -7.51
CA HIS A 19 -26.69 11.72 -6.49
C HIS A 19 -25.37 11.78 -7.23
N GLY A 20 -24.85 13.00 -7.39
CA GLY A 20 -23.54 13.23 -7.93
C GLY A 20 -22.55 12.34 -7.19
N ALA A 21 -21.92 11.42 -7.93
CA ALA A 21 -20.73 10.77 -7.46
C ALA A 21 -19.68 11.86 -7.32
N SER A 22 -19.51 12.38 -6.11
CA SER A 22 -18.34 13.17 -5.76
C SER A 22 -17.17 12.21 -5.72
N GLY A 23 -16.62 11.88 -6.90
CA GLY A 23 -15.28 11.35 -7.01
C GLY A 23 -14.36 12.45 -6.51
N VAL A 24 -14.02 12.43 -5.23
CA VAL A 24 -12.89 13.19 -4.71
C VAL A 24 -11.66 12.55 -5.37
N GLU A 25 -11.12 13.23 -6.37
CA GLU A 25 -9.84 12.89 -6.96
C GLU A 25 -8.78 13.23 -5.91
N THR A 26 -8.49 12.27 -5.05
CA THR A 26 -7.35 12.37 -4.14
C THR A 26 -6.07 12.20 -4.96
N ASP A 27 -5.26 13.25 -5.03
CA ASP A 27 -3.92 13.23 -5.63
C ASP A 27 -3.04 12.24 -4.84
N GLY A 28 -2.93 11.01 -5.35
CA GLY A 28 -2.21 9.92 -4.71
C GLY A 28 -0.90 9.61 -5.44
N VAL A 29 0.10 9.18 -4.68
CA VAL A 29 1.45 8.88 -5.19
C VAL A 29 1.48 7.48 -5.78
N SER A 30 1.87 7.34 -7.05
CA SER A 30 2.07 6.02 -7.66
C SER A 30 3.51 5.54 -7.44
N VAL A 31 3.66 4.30 -6.95
CA VAL A 31 4.96 3.68 -6.66
C VAL A 31 5.04 2.33 -7.39
N SER A 32 6.08 2.10 -8.18
CA SER A 32 6.32 0.85 -8.91
C SER A 32 7.58 0.18 -8.38
N VAL A 33 7.48 -1.11 -8.05
CA VAL A 33 8.55 -1.90 -7.43
C VAL A 33 8.56 -3.33 -7.97
N MET A 34 9.70 -4.02 -7.89
CA MET A 34 9.78 -5.42 -8.26
C MET A 34 9.38 -6.31 -7.08
N GLU A 35 8.79 -7.46 -7.38
CA GLU A 35 8.45 -8.47 -6.38
C GLU A 35 9.71 -8.92 -5.63
N GLY A 36 9.61 -8.97 -4.31
CA GLY A 36 10.73 -9.34 -3.43
C GLY A 36 11.59 -8.16 -2.95
N ASP A 37 11.43 -6.98 -3.55
CA ASP A 37 12.14 -5.78 -3.11
C ASP A 37 11.56 -5.20 -1.82
N SER A 38 12.18 -4.12 -1.34
CA SER A 38 11.66 -3.33 -0.22
C SER A 38 11.29 -1.94 -0.71
N VAL A 39 10.23 -1.38 -0.13
CA VAL A 39 9.76 -0.02 -0.43
C VAL A 39 9.48 0.73 0.86
N THR A 40 9.81 2.02 0.89
CA THR A 40 9.47 2.92 1.98
C THR A 40 8.50 3.98 1.47
N LEU A 41 7.34 4.07 2.10
CA LEU A 41 6.32 5.08 1.84
C LEU A 41 6.56 6.24 2.81
N HIS A 42 7.12 7.33 2.29
CA HIS A 42 7.50 8.50 3.07
C HIS A 42 6.30 9.42 3.32
N THR A 43 6.13 9.83 4.57
CA THR A 43 4.98 10.62 5.05
C THR A 43 5.27 12.12 5.15
N ASP A 44 6.52 12.55 4.96
CA ASP A 44 7.02 13.92 5.15
C ASP A 44 6.61 14.57 6.49
N VAL A 45 6.34 13.75 7.51
CA VAL A 45 5.84 14.18 8.82
C VAL A 45 6.94 13.98 9.87
N GLU A 46 7.07 14.95 10.77
CA GLU A 46 7.81 14.76 12.03
C GLU A 46 6.80 14.39 13.11
N THR A 47 6.87 13.14 13.58
CA THR A 47 5.85 12.60 14.49
C THR A 47 5.94 13.31 15.83
N ASN A 48 4.96 14.16 16.13
CA ASN A 48 4.84 14.73 17.46
C ASN A 48 4.14 13.71 18.37
N LYS A 49 4.40 13.77 19.69
CA LYS A 49 3.79 12.82 20.64
C LYS A 49 2.25 12.80 20.56
N GLN A 50 1.64 13.94 20.33
CA GLN A 50 0.19 14.06 20.27
C GLN A 50 -0.42 13.40 19.03
N GLU A 51 0.30 13.21 17.92
CA GLU A 51 -0.22 12.64 16.68
C GLU A 51 -0.47 11.13 16.77
N LYS A 52 -1.51 10.66 16.09
CA LYS A 52 -1.72 9.23 15.84
C LYS A 52 -1.56 8.97 14.36
N ILE A 53 -0.79 7.95 14.03
CA ILE A 53 -0.55 7.53 12.66
C ILE A 53 -1.19 6.18 12.46
N HIS A 54 -2.01 6.05 11.43
CA HIS A 54 -2.62 4.80 11.00
C HIS A 54 -2.26 4.55 9.54
N TRP A 55 -1.77 3.35 9.26
CA TRP A 55 -1.57 2.85 7.91
C TRP A 55 -2.61 1.79 7.60
N TYR A 56 -3.24 1.94 6.44
CA TYR A 56 -4.20 1.00 5.90
C TYR A 56 -3.67 0.42 4.59
N PHE A 57 -3.99 -0.85 4.35
CA PHE A 57 -3.89 -1.48 3.04
C PHE A 57 -5.29 -1.94 2.65
N ASN A 58 -5.82 -1.45 1.52
CA ASN A 58 -7.18 -1.74 1.05
C ASN A 58 -8.19 -1.77 2.22
N ASP A 59 -8.30 -0.64 2.94
CA ASP A 59 -9.19 -0.43 4.10
C ASP A 59 -8.88 -1.25 5.37
N THR A 60 -7.87 -2.12 5.34
CA THR A 60 -7.44 -2.90 6.51
C THR A 60 -6.30 -2.19 7.22
N ARG A 61 -6.46 -1.87 8.51
CA ARG A 61 -5.36 -1.26 9.28
C ARG A 61 -4.22 -2.28 9.46
N ILE A 62 -3.03 -1.92 9.00
CA ILE A 62 -1.84 -2.78 9.01
C ILE A 62 -0.72 -2.28 9.93
N ALA A 63 -0.71 -1.00 10.30
CA ALA A 63 0.26 -0.45 11.24
C ALA A 63 -0.31 0.78 11.97
N GLN A 64 0.19 1.05 13.18
CA GLN A 64 -0.24 2.21 13.97
C GLN A 64 0.84 2.71 14.92
N ILE A 65 0.87 4.03 15.11
CA ILE A 65 1.48 4.72 16.26
C ILE A 65 0.38 5.46 17.03
N SER A 66 0.36 5.34 18.35
CA SER A 66 -0.54 6.15 19.20
C SER A 66 -0.03 6.35 20.63
N GLY A 67 -0.65 7.30 21.33
CA GLY A 67 -0.43 7.55 22.76
C GLY A 67 0.96 8.09 23.06
N ASP A 68 1.40 9.17 22.41
CA ASP A 68 2.73 9.74 22.65
C ASP A 68 3.88 8.79 22.32
N LEU A 69 3.75 8.03 21.23
CA LEU A 69 4.67 6.98 20.79
C LEU A 69 4.74 5.76 21.75
N SER A 70 3.87 5.68 22.75
CA SER A 70 3.88 4.56 23.72
C SER A 70 3.32 3.26 23.17
N TYR A 71 2.54 3.32 22.09
CA TYR A 71 2.00 2.15 21.43
C TYR A 71 2.34 2.19 19.94
N ILE A 72 3.06 1.16 19.51
CA ILE A 72 3.41 0.90 18.12
C ILE A 72 3.04 -0.57 17.86
N CYS A 73 2.33 -0.81 16.77
CA CYS A 73 2.07 -2.15 16.28
C CYS A 73 2.24 -2.20 14.77
N THR A 74 2.45 -3.41 14.26
CA THR A 74 2.38 -3.76 12.85
C THR A 74 1.65 -5.08 12.70
N ASP A 75 1.18 -5.37 11.48
CA ASP A 75 0.69 -6.69 11.08
C ASP A 75 -0.32 -7.29 12.09
N VAL A 76 -0.12 -8.55 12.49
CA VAL A 76 -1.01 -9.29 13.38
C VAL A 76 -1.08 -8.69 14.77
N GLN A 77 -0.09 -7.87 15.16
CA GLN A 77 -0.12 -7.13 16.42
C GLN A 77 -1.14 -5.99 16.38
N CYS A 78 -1.43 -5.45 15.19
CA CYS A 78 -2.43 -4.40 14.99
C CYS A 78 -3.82 -4.94 14.67
N ASN A 79 -3.90 -6.00 13.87
CA ASN A 79 -5.15 -6.51 13.34
C ASN A 79 -5.04 -7.98 12.94
N GLU A 80 -5.94 -8.81 13.49
CA GLU A 80 -6.09 -10.20 13.05
C GLU A 80 -6.44 -10.23 11.55
N GLY A 81 -5.94 -11.20 10.78
CA GLY A 81 -6.17 -11.27 9.34
C GLY A 81 -5.11 -10.55 8.48
N THR A 82 -4.07 -9.99 9.08
CA THR A 82 -2.93 -9.37 8.37
C THR A 82 -1.67 -10.26 8.37
N GLU A 83 -1.83 -11.57 8.53
CA GLU A 83 -0.74 -12.56 8.61
C GLU A 83 0.20 -12.51 7.40
N ARG A 84 -0.32 -12.14 6.23
CA ARG A 84 0.52 -11.96 5.05
C ARG A 84 1.61 -10.91 5.25
N PHE A 85 1.41 -9.90 6.10
CA PHE A 85 2.37 -8.84 6.38
C PHE A 85 3.30 -9.14 7.54
N ARG A 86 3.15 -10.33 8.18
CA ARG A 86 3.94 -10.74 9.33
C ARG A 86 5.44 -10.58 9.03
N ASP A 87 6.12 -9.87 9.92
CA ASP A 87 7.55 -9.58 9.87
C ASP A 87 8.02 -8.77 8.64
N ARG A 88 7.09 -8.28 7.81
CA ARG A 88 7.39 -7.51 6.59
C ARG A 88 7.20 -5.99 6.74
N LEU A 89 6.54 -5.55 7.80
CA LEU A 89 6.25 -4.13 8.04
C LEU A 89 7.20 -3.57 9.11
N LYS A 90 7.75 -2.39 8.83
CA LYS A 90 8.48 -1.59 9.80
C LYS A 90 7.95 -0.16 9.76
N LEU A 91 7.47 0.31 10.91
CA LEU A 91 6.97 1.66 11.06
C LEU A 91 8.02 2.51 11.77
N ASP A 92 8.50 3.55 11.09
CA ASP A 92 9.42 4.52 11.66
C ASP A 92 8.64 5.42 12.63
N ASN A 93 9.04 5.47 13.89
CA ASN A 93 8.33 6.22 14.93
C ASN A 93 8.71 7.70 15.03
N GLN A 94 9.72 8.13 14.27
CA GLN A 94 10.13 9.53 14.17
C GLN A 94 9.44 10.20 13.01
N THR A 95 9.32 9.51 11.87
CA THR A 95 8.71 10.08 10.65
C THR A 95 7.29 9.59 10.39
N GLY A 96 6.92 8.41 10.89
CA GLY A 96 5.67 7.75 10.50
C GLY A 96 5.75 6.99 9.18
N SER A 97 6.92 6.97 8.54
CA SER A 97 7.13 6.27 7.27
C SER A 97 6.97 4.76 7.43
N LEU A 98 6.28 4.13 6.48
CA LEU A 98 6.08 2.68 6.46
C LEU A 98 7.04 2.04 5.48
N THR A 99 7.86 1.11 5.96
CA THR A 99 8.68 0.25 5.11
C THR A 99 8.03 -1.12 4.99
N ILE A 100 7.86 -1.59 3.75
CA ILE A 100 7.40 -2.94 3.42
C ILE A 100 8.57 -3.69 2.78
N THR A 101 9.05 -4.73 3.44
CA THR A 101 10.13 -5.60 2.93
C THR A 101 9.57 -6.83 2.24
N ASN A 102 10.28 -7.36 1.24
CA ASN A 102 9.84 -8.53 0.47
C ASN A 102 8.41 -8.31 -0.04
N ILE A 103 8.22 -7.19 -0.74
CA ILE A 103 6.90 -6.76 -1.18
C ILE A 103 6.38 -7.67 -2.29
N THR A 104 5.13 -8.06 -2.15
CA THR A 104 4.43 -8.97 -3.07
C THR A 104 3.04 -8.46 -3.42
N ASP A 105 2.51 -7.54 -2.60
CA ASP A 105 1.13 -7.10 -2.65
C ASP A 105 1.02 -5.76 -3.39
N THR A 106 0.34 -5.76 -4.53
CA THR A 106 -0.14 -4.54 -5.19
C THR A 106 -1.39 -4.05 -4.49
N GLY A 107 -1.51 -2.74 -4.28
CA GLY A 107 -2.72 -2.19 -3.68
C GLY A 107 -2.60 -0.74 -3.24
N LEU A 108 -3.68 -0.28 -2.62
CA LEU A 108 -3.79 1.05 -2.06
C LEU A 108 -3.28 1.03 -0.62
N TYR A 109 -2.26 1.84 -0.35
CA TYR A 109 -1.76 2.12 0.98
C TYR A 109 -2.19 3.53 1.37
N GLU A 110 -2.94 3.66 2.45
CA GLU A 110 -3.45 4.94 2.93
C GLU A 110 -2.85 5.28 4.30
N LEU A 111 -2.31 6.49 4.39
CA LEU A 111 -1.86 7.10 5.63
C LEU A 111 -2.94 8.04 6.17
N GLN A 112 -3.34 7.83 7.42
CA GLN A 112 -4.16 8.77 8.17
C GLN A 112 -3.38 9.29 9.38
N ILE A 113 -3.32 10.63 9.51
CA ILE A 113 -2.67 11.32 10.63
C ILE A 113 -3.74 12.06 11.43
N ILE A 114 -4.07 11.54 12.60
CA ILE A 114 -5.05 12.14 13.49
C ILE A 114 -4.34 13.15 14.39
N ARG A 115 -4.72 14.43 14.26
CA ARG A 115 -4.14 15.66 14.87
C ARG A 115 -3.15 16.45 13.98
N GLY A 116 -3.10 16.17 12.68
CA GLY A 116 -2.35 16.96 11.67
C GLY A 116 -3.21 17.32 10.46
N SER A 117 -2.64 17.22 9.24
CA SER A 117 -3.43 17.27 8.00
C SER A 117 -4.46 16.14 7.99
N ASN A 118 -5.75 16.50 7.93
CA ASN A 118 -6.82 15.50 7.85
C ASN A 118 -6.97 14.91 6.44
N SER A 119 -6.18 15.38 5.47
CA SER A 119 -6.17 14.80 4.13
C SER A 119 -5.38 13.50 4.16
N PRO A 120 -6.00 12.36 3.81
CA PRO A 120 -5.27 11.10 3.71
C PRO A 120 -4.19 11.22 2.63
N MET A 121 -3.00 10.71 2.92
CA MET A 121 -1.97 10.54 1.90
C MET A 121 -2.10 9.14 1.33
N ILE A 122 -2.27 9.04 0.02
CA ILE A 122 -2.58 7.78 -0.66
C ILE A 122 -1.38 7.39 -1.51
N PHE A 123 -1.00 6.11 -1.43
CA PHE A 123 0.02 5.50 -2.25
C PHE A 123 -0.59 4.33 -3.03
N TYR A 124 -0.45 4.38 -4.35
CA TYR A 124 -0.80 3.28 -5.24
C TYR A 124 0.46 2.48 -5.54
N VAL A 125 0.62 1.35 -4.86
CA VAL A 125 1.81 0.50 -5.04
C VAL A 125 1.51 -0.59 -6.06
N THR A 126 2.29 -0.62 -7.13
CA THR A 126 2.26 -1.65 -8.17
C THR A 126 3.52 -2.51 -8.08
N VAL A 127 3.33 -3.81 -7.93
CA VAL A 127 4.41 -4.80 -7.83
C VAL A 127 4.52 -5.56 -9.15
N HIS A 128 5.70 -5.55 -9.76
CA HIS A 128 5.98 -6.29 -10.99
C HIS A 128 6.75 -7.58 -10.68
N GLY A 129 6.29 -8.71 -11.22
CA GLY A 129 7.04 -9.96 -11.15
C GLY A 129 8.32 -9.90 -11.99
N VAL A 130 9.32 -10.70 -11.62
CA VAL A 130 10.54 -10.86 -12.42
C VAL A 130 10.17 -11.48 -13.78
N PRO A 131 10.48 -10.82 -14.91
CA PRO A 131 10.21 -11.39 -16.23
C PRO A 131 10.90 -12.74 -16.39
N ALA A 132 10.20 -13.73 -16.95
CA ALA A 132 10.75 -15.09 -17.14
C ALA A 132 12.08 -15.10 -17.92
N ALA A 133 12.31 -14.11 -18.79
CA ALA A 133 13.55 -13.95 -19.55
C ALA A 133 14.79 -13.60 -18.67
N GLU A 134 14.59 -13.04 -17.48
CA GLU A 134 15.67 -12.72 -16.54
C GLU A 134 16.01 -13.91 -15.62
N GLN A 135 15.03 -14.78 -15.35
CA GLN A 135 15.23 -16.00 -14.53
C GLN A 135 16.20 -16.99 -15.19
N ASP A 136 16.28 -16.99 -16.52
CA ASP A 136 17.12 -17.92 -17.31
C ASP A 136 18.58 -17.45 -17.48
N LYS A 137 18.96 -16.28 -16.91
CA LYS A 137 20.35 -15.81 -16.91
C LYS A 137 21.28 -16.67 -16.05
N MET A 138 20.74 -17.53 -15.17
CA MET A 138 21.53 -18.57 -14.51
C MET A 138 21.77 -19.72 -15.50
N LYS A 139 22.77 -19.59 -16.38
CA LYS A 139 23.20 -20.67 -17.27
C LYS A 139 23.57 -21.90 -16.44
N ARG A 140 22.66 -22.88 -16.36
CA ARG A 140 22.95 -24.19 -15.75
C ARG A 140 23.98 -24.91 -16.60
N LYS A 141 25.20 -25.04 -16.08
CA LYS A 141 26.26 -25.86 -16.68
C LYS A 141 26.21 -27.25 -16.03
N SER A 142 25.80 -28.26 -16.79
CA SER A 142 25.86 -29.66 -16.33
C SER A 142 27.25 -30.20 -16.58
N VAL A 143 27.83 -30.87 -15.57
CA VAL A 143 29.19 -31.43 -15.62
C VAL A 143 29.14 -32.88 -15.12
N LYS A 144 29.96 -33.75 -15.70
CA LYS A 144 29.99 -35.17 -15.34
C LYS A 144 30.82 -35.38 -14.07
N GLU A 145 30.52 -36.47 -13.36
CA GLU A 145 31.28 -36.88 -12.17
C GLU A 145 32.77 -37.03 -12.51
N GLY A 146 33.64 -36.34 -11.74
CA GLY A 146 35.09 -36.33 -11.94
C GLY A 146 35.67 -35.14 -12.71
N GLU A 147 34.83 -34.24 -13.24
CA GLU A 147 35.26 -33.04 -13.97
C GLU A 147 35.18 -31.78 -13.10
N SER A 148 36.22 -30.93 -13.13
CA SER A 148 36.30 -29.72 -12.31
C SER A 148 35.50 -28.56 -12.91
N VAL A 149 34.83 -27.79 -12.04
CA VAL A 149 34.00 -26.65 -12.45
C VAL A 149 34.64 -25.34 -11.99
N THR A 150 34.96 -24.47 -12.94
CA THR A 150 35.32 -23.06 -12.68
C THR A 150 34.07 -22.21 -12.90
N LEU A 151 33.60 -21.54 -11.87
CA LEU A 151 32.50 -20.57 -11.95
C LEU A 151 33.09 -19.18 -12.17
N ASP A 152 32.53 -18.44 -13.13
CA ASP A 152 32.85 -17.04 -13.37
C ASP A 152 31.75 -16.17 -12.75
N PRO A 153 31.98 -15.56 -11.58
CA PRO A 153 31.03 -14.63 -10.99
C PRO A 153 31.05 -13.36 -11.85
N GLY A 154 30.05 -13.19 -12.71
CA GLY A 154 29.96 -12.03 -13.61
C GLY A 154 30.19 -10.69 -12.89
N GLU A 155 30.56 -9.68 -13.68
CA GLU A 155 31.08 -8.38 -13.24
C GLU A 155 30.37 -7.78 -12.01
N ILE A 156 31.07 -7.79 -10.87
CA ILE A 156 30.60 -7.18 -9.62
C ILE A 156 30.68 -5.66 -9.80
N ARG A 157 29.55 -5.00 -10.05
CA ARG A 157 29.47 -3.54 -9.98
C ARG A 157 29.73 -3.12 -8.54
N LYS A 158 30.88 -2.50 -8.29
CA LYS A 158 31.15 -1.82 -7.02
C LYS A 158 30.33 -0.53 -6.99
N PRO A 159 29.48 -0.31 -5.98
CA PRO A 159 28.96 1.01 -5.73
C PRO A 159 30.10 1.80 -5.09
N ASN A 160 30.60 2.79 -5.82
CA ASN A 160 31.22 4.04 -5.33
C ASN A 160 32.20 4.54 -6.39
N ASP A 161 31.65 5.12 -7.45
CA ASP A 161 32.30 6.15 -8.26
C ASP A 161 31.21 7.17 -8.63
N LEU A 162 30.86 8.02 -7.67
CA LEU A 162 30.25 9.33 -7.91
C LEU A 162 31.02 10.29 -6.99
N GLY A 163 31.77 11.20 -7.62
CA GLY A 163 32.70 12.13 -6.96
C GLY A 163 32.05 13.35 -6.34
#